data_AF-A0A7S3FYY3-F1
#
_entry.id   AF-A0A7S3FYY3-F1
#
_cell.length_a   1.000
_cell.length_b   1.000
_cell.length_c   1.000
_cell.angle_alpha   90.00
_cell.angle_beta   90.00
_cell.angle_gamma   90.00
#
_symmetry.space_group_name_H-M   'P 1'
#
loop_
_entity.id
_entity.type
_entity.pdbx_description
1 polymer ?
#
loop_
_entity_poly.entity_id
_entity_poly.type
_entity_poly.pdbx_seq_one_letter_code
_entity_poly.pdbx_strand_id
1 'polypeptide(L)'
;EVEVGAGEFACSPDCTFFCISVQSIRDWKRFALDVVAAFSRQTDEEKKEEISRLANLISSAGFEELLDEPKCELCGKDAEKRCSRCKTAWYCSRECQLAGWKKHKPFCQMVTDGGAAAKK
;
A
#
# COMPACT_ATOMS: atom_id res chain seq x y z
N GLU A 1 8.66 26.37 3.44
CA GLU A 1 9.78 25.49 3.82
C GLU A 1 9.26 24.21 4.45
N VAL A 2 9.92 23.07 4.20
CA VAL A 2 9.87 21.89 5.08
C VAL A 2 11.32 21.61 5.44
N GLU A 3 11.71 22.09 6.61
CA GLU A 3 13.06 21.88 7.15
C GLU A 3 13.13 20.45 7.70
N VAL A 4 13.64 19.52 6.90
CA VAL A 4 14.05 18.20 7.38
C VAL A 4 15.41 18.35 8.04
N GLY A 5 15.39 18.47 9.37
CA GLY A 5 16.58 18.52 10.20
C GLY A 5 17.46 17.29 9.99
N ALA A 6 18.78 17.50 10.04
CA ALA A 6 19.79 16.47 9.96
C ALA A 6 19.69 15.52 11.18
N GLY A 7 18.85 14.50 11.06
CA GLY A 7 18.88 13.35 11.96
C GLY A 7 19.95 12.37 11.50
N GLU A 8 20.93 12.09 12.37
CA GLU A 8 21.84 10.96 12.21
C GLU A 8 21.05 9.65 12.15
N PHE A 9 20.73 9.19 10.94
CA PHE A 9 20.24 7.83 10.73
C PHE A 9 21.44 6.89 10.71
N ALA A 10 21.79 6.35 11.87
CA ALA A 10 22.69 5.22 11.98
C ALA A 10 22.02 3.99 11.34
N CYS A 11 22.56 3.51 10.22
CA CYS A 11 22.06 2.30 9.58
C CYS A 11 22.59 1.06 10.34
N SER A 12 21.72 0.08 10.56
CA SER A 12 22.02 -1.17 11.27
C SER A 12 23.17 -1.95 10.60
N PRO A 13 24.07 -2.60 11.37
CA PRO A 13 25.27 -3.28 10.85
C PRO A 13 25.02 -4.46 9.89
N ASP A 14 23.78 -4.90 9.70
CA ASP A 14 23.44 -6.02 8.81
C ASP A 14 23.18 -5.60 7.35
N CYS A 15 23.31 -4.32 7.00
CA CYS A 15 23.22 -3.84 5.62
C CYS A 15 24.54 -4.08 4.88
N THR A 16 24.84 -5.33 4.59
CA THR A 16 26.14 -5.80 4.05
C THR A 16 26.33 -5.58 2.54
N PHE A 17 25.53 -4.73 1.90
CA PHE A 17 25.82 -4.29 0.55
C PHE A 17 25.90 -2.77 0.48
N PHE A 18 27.15 -2.31 0.59
CA PHE A 18 27.68 -1.11 -0.06
C PHE A 18 27.95 0.11 0.83
N CYS A 19 29.09 0.02 1.52
CA CYS A 19 29.86 1.15 2.01
C CYS A 19 30.59 1.84 0.83
N ILE A 20 29.86 2.54 -0.06
CA ILE A 20 30.50 3.56 -0.90
C ILE A 20 30.46 4.89 -0.16
N SER A 21 31.66 5.41 0.04
CA SER A 21 32.03 6.62 0.74
C SER A 21 30.99 7.77 0.66
N VAL A 22 30.74 8.33 1.84
CA VAL A 22 29.86 9.44 2.23
C VAL A 22 30.02 10.74 1.39
N GLN A 23 30.88 10.80 0.40
CA GLN A 23 31.01 11.94 -0.52
C GLN A 23 29.97 11.94 -1.66
N SER A 24 29.32 10.80 -1.95
CA SER A 24 28.38 10.64 -3.08
C SER A 24 26.90 10.89 -2.74
N ILE A 25 26.56 11.39 -1.54
CA ILE A 25 25.16 11.62 -1.12
C ILE A 25 24.61 12.95 -1.67
N ARG A 26 25.44 13.79 -2.31
CA ARG A 26 25.03 15.11 -2.82
C ARG A 26 23.97 15.06 -3.92
N ASP A 27 23.85 13.95 -4.64
CA ASP A 27 22.80 13.75 -5.65
C ASP A 27 21.98 12.49 -5.37
N TRP A 28 21.11 12.59 -4.36
CA TRP A 28 20.14 11.53 -4.01
C TRP A 28 19.34 11.05 -5.23
N LYS A 29 19.04 11.94 -6.17
CA LYS A 29 18.36 11.60 -7.44
C LYS A 29 19.16 10.62 -8.28
N ARG A 30 20.48 10.79 -8.37
CA ARG A 30 21.35 9.92 -9.17
C ARG A 30 21.49 8.55 -8.52
N PHE A 31 21.72 8.54 -7.20
CA PHE A 31 21.80 7.32 -6.42
C PHE A 31 20.50 6.51 -6.47
N ALA A 32 19.34 7.16 -6.31
CA ALA A 32 18.04 6.50 -6.40
C ALA A 32 17.79 5.87 -7.79
N LEU A 33 18.18 6.56 -8.87
CA LEU A 33 18.08 6.01 -10.23
C LEU A 33 18.99 4.80 -10.43
N ASP A 34 20.22 4.87 -9.93
CA ASP A 34 21.18 3.77 -10.03
C ASP A 34 20.72 2.56 -9.19
N VAL A 35 20.14 2.78 -8.02
CA VAL A 35 19.52 1.73 -7.19
C VAL A 35 18.30 1.13 -7.89
N VAL A 36 17.40 1.93 -8.48
CA VAL A 36 16.26 1.42 -9.24
C VAL A 36 16.75 0.63 -10.46
N ALA A 37 17.76 1.10 -11.19
CA ALA A 37 18.32 0.38 -12.32
C ALA A 37 19.03 -0.94 -11.91
N ALA A 38 19.70 -0.95 -10.76
CA ALA A 38 20.39 -2.11 -10.23
C ALA A 38 19.44 -3.15 -9.62
N PHE A 39 18.38 -2.69 -8.94
CA PHE A 39 17.51 -3.53 -8.11
C PHE A 39 16.17 -3.87 -8.77
N SER A 40 15.71 -3.09 -9.75
CA SER A 40 14.37 -3.25 -10.35
C SER A 40 14.32 -4.18 -11.57
N ARG A 41 15.31 -5.06 -11.76
CA ARG A 41 15.28 -6.04 -12.85
C ARG A 41 14.49 -7.28 -12.44
N GLN A 42 13.17 -7.15 -12.49
CA GLN A 42 12.29 -8.30 -12.69
C GLN A 42 11.73 -8.22 -14.10
N THR A 43 11.95 -9.26 -14.89
CA THR A 43 11.28 -9.44 -16.18
C THR A 43 9.80 -9.71 -15.95
N ASP A 44 8.97 -9.42 -16.96
CA ASP A 44 7.53 -9.66 -16.84
C ASP A 44 7.20 -11.16 -16.70
N GLU A 45 8.08 -12.05 -17.18
CA GLU A 45 7.94 -13.49 -17.00
C GLU A 45 8.30 -13.93 -15.57
N GLU A 46 9.39 -13.40 -14.98
CA GLU A 46 9.73 -13.66 -13.57
C GLU A 46 8.62 -13.16 -12.62
N LYS A 47 8.01 -11.99 -12.92
CA LYS A 47 6.85 -11.49 -12.19
C LYS A 47 5.65 -12.42 -12.29
N LYS A 48 5.35 -12.93 -13.50
CA LYS A 48 4.23 -13.86 -13.69
C LYS A 48 4.44 -15.16 -12.94
N GLU A 49 5.67 -15.69 -12.94
CA GLU A 49 6.00 -16.90 -12.17
C GLU A 49 5.84 -16.66 -10.67
N GLU A 50 6.35 -15.53 -10.17
CA GLU A 50 6.23 -15.16 -8.76
C GLU A 50 4.75 -14.96 -8.35
N ILE A 51 3.97 -14.25 -9.15
CA ILE A 51 2.51 -14.10 -8.95
C ILE A 51 1.83 -15.46 -8.94
N SER A 52 2.18 -16.35 -9.87
CA SER A 52 1.58 -17.69 -9.96
C SER A 52 1.93 -18.56 -8.74
N ARG A 53 3.18 -18.48 -8.27
CA ARG A 53 3.64 -19.17 -7.08
C ARG A 53 2.93 -18.67 -5.83
N LEU A 54 2.82 -17.35 -5.66
CA LEU A 54 2.10 -16.74 -4.54
C LEU A 54 0.60 -17.05 -4.57
N ALA A 55 -0.03 -17.00 -5.75
CA ALA A 55 -1.43 -17.37 -5.91
C ALA A 55 -1.68 -18.83 -5.52
N ASN A 56 -0.78 -19.75 -5.89
CA ASN A 56 -0.87 -21.15 -5.49
C ASN A 56 -0.68 -21.31 -3.96
N LEU A 57 0.25 -20.58 -3.33
CA LEU A 57 0.41 -20.61 -1.86
C LEU A 57 -0.84 -20.11 -1.13
N ILE A 58 -1.48 -19.06 -1.62
CA ILE A 58 -2.73 -18.52 -1.05
C ILE A 58 -3.89 -19.51 -1.26
N SER A 59 -3.90 -20.21 -2.39
CA SER A 59 -4.95 -21.18 -2.72
C SER A 59 -4.78 -22.56 -2.06
N SER A 60 -3.55 -22.96 -1.72
CA SER A 60 -3.22 -24.29 -1.18
C SER A 60 -3.16 -24.32 0.35
N ALA A 61 -2.82 -23.19 0.99
CA ALA A 61 -2.73 -23.06 2.43
C ALA A 61 -4.00 -22.42 3.01
N GLY A 62 -5.15 -23.10 2.91
CA GLY A 62 -6.34 -22.89 3.76
C GLY A 62 -6.62 -21.45 4.22
N PHE A 63 -6.48 -20.46 3.34
CA PHE A 63 -6.41 -19.06 3.73
C PHE A 63 -7.79 -18.49 4.08
N GLU A 64 -8.86 -19.27 3.83
CA GLU A 64 -10.23 -18.96 4.22
C GLU A 64 -10.35 -18.65 5.72
N GLU A 65 -9.57 -19.32 6.58
CA GLU A 65 -9.61 -19.13 8.03
C GLU A 65 -8.82 -17.90 8.52
N LEU A 66 -8.04 -17.27 7.63
CA LEU A 66 -7.30 -16.02 7.88
C LEU A 66 -8.00 -14.78 7.33
N LEU A 67 -9.09 -14.95 6.58
CA LEU A 67 -9.90 -13.84 6.09
C LEU A 67 -11.01 -13.54 7.09
N ASP A 68 -10.77 -12.58 7.98
CA ASP A 68 -11.81 -12.04 8.83
C ASP A 68 -13.00 -11.57 7.99
N GLU A 69 -14.20 -12.00 8.37
CA GLU A 69 -15.43 -11.55 7.71
C GLU A 69 -15.52 -10.02 7.79
N PRO A 70 -15.94 -9.35 6.70
CA PRO A 70 -16.01 -7.91 6.66
C PRO A 70 -16.91 -7.38 7.78
N LYS A 71 -16.37 -6.50 8.62
CA LYS A 71 -17.09 -5.87 9.73
C LYS A 71 -17.49 -4.43 9.37
N CYS A 72 -18.59 -3.97 9.96
CA CYS A 72 -19.14 -2.65 9.78
C CYS A 72 -18.25 -1.61 10.45
N GLU A 73 -17.79 -0.60 9.71
CA GLU A 73 -16.92 0.45 10.23
C GLU A 73 -17.54 1.28 11.38
N LEU A 74 -18.88 1.30 11.48
CA LEU A 74 -19.57 2.07 12.51
C LEU A 74 -19.83 1.27 13.79
N CYS A 75 -20.31 0.02 13.65
CA CYS A 75 -20.84 -0.75 14.78
C CYS A 75 -20.12 -2.10 15.00
N GLY A 76 -19.18 -2.49 14.14
CA GLY A 76 -18.37 -3.70 14.28
C GLY A 76 -19.08 -5.02 13.96
N LYS A 77 -20.39 -5.00 13.67
CA LYS A 77 -21.14 -6.19 13.23
C LYS A 77 -20.77 -6.62 11.82
N ASP A 78 -21.09 -7.84 11.44
CA ASP A 78 -20.87 -8.36 10.09
C ASP A 78 -21.53 -7.46 9.04
N ALA A 79 -20.79 -7.22 7.96
CA ALA A 79 -21.13 -6.26 6.94
C ALA A 79 -21.12 -6.89 5.55
N GLU A 80 -22.27 -6.84 4.87
CA GLU A 80 -22.41 -7.39 3.52
C GLU A 80 -22.31 -6.30 2.45
N LYS A 81 -22.46 -5.02 2.83
CA LYS A 81 -22.64 -3.91 1.89
C LYS A 81 -21.41 -3.02 1.88
N ARG A 82 -20.92 -2.72 0.68
CA ARG A 82 -19.85 -1.74 0.47
C ARG A 82 -20.39 -0.38 0.13
N CYS A 83 -19.60 0.65 0.41
CA CYS A 83 -19.86 1.99 -0.09
C CYS A 83 -19.91 1.96 -1.63
N SER A 84 -21.01 2.42 -2.23
CA SER A 84 -21.20 2.38 -3.68
C SER A 84 -20.23 3.28 -4.47
N ARG A 85 -19.64 4.28 -3.82
CA ARG A 85 -18.72 5.22 -4.46
C ARG A 85 -17.27 4.72 -4.47
N CYS A 86 -16.68 4.49 -3.31
CA CYS A 86 -15.27 4.08 -3.21
C CYS A 86 -15.07 2.56 -3.19
N LYS A 87 -16.10 1.77 -2.85
CA LYS A 87 -16.04 0.30 -2.69
C LYS A 87 -15.01 -0.21 -1.68
N THR A 88 -14.46 0.66 -0.84
CA THR A 88 -13.43 0.31 0.16
C THR A 88 -14.01 0.03 1.54
N ALA A 89 -15.03 0.79 1.95
CA ALA A 89 -15.65 0.70 3.28
C ALA A 89 -16.82 -0.28 3.31
N TRP A 90 -16.96 -1.01 4.43
CA TRP A 90 -18.02 -1.99 4.68
C TRP A 90 -19.01 -1.52 5.76
N TYR A 91 -20.30 -1.79 5.52
CA TYR A 91 -21.40 -1.45 6.42
C TYR A 91 -22.44 -2.58 6.45
N CYS A 92 -23.02 -2.82 7.62
CA CYS A 92 -24.12 -3.78 7.76
C CYS A 92 -25.45 -3.25 7.17
N SER A 93 -25.66 -1.92 7.20
CA SER A 93 -26.88 -1.29 6.69
C SER A 93 -26.62 0.09 6.10
N ARG A 94 -27.59 0.59 5.31
CA ARG A 94 -27.56 1.96 4.77
C ARG A 94 -27.58 3.00 5.89
N GLU A 95 -28.24 2.71 7.00
CA GLU A 95 -28.31 3.59 8.17
C GLU A 95 -26.92 3.77 8.80
N CYS A 96 -26.16 2.68 8.97
CA CYS A 96 -24.78 2.75 9.47
C CYS A 96 -23.88 3.53 8.53
N GLN A 97 -24.05 3.36 7.21
CA GLN A 97 -23.31 4.15 6.23
C GLN A 97 -23.60 5.65 6.35
N LEU A 98 -24.88 6.03 6.49
CA LEU A 98 -25.29 7.44 6.60
C LEU A 98 -24.85 8.06 7.93
N ALA A 99 -24.96 7.33 9.03
CA ALA A 99 -24.49 7.77 10.34
C ALA A 99 -22.97 7.95 10.39
N GLY A 100 -22.21 7.04 9.76
CA GLY A 100 -20.75 7.12 9.60
C GLY A 100 -20.28 8.11 8.53
N TRP A 101 -21.18 8.62 7.68
CA TRP A 101 -20.81 9.38 6.47
C TRP A 101 -19.98 10.62 6.77
N LYS A 102 -20.23 11.33 7.87
CA LYS A 102 -19.44 12.52 8.25
C LYS A 102 -17.95 12.20 8.40
N LYS A 103 -17.61 11.02 8.92
CA LYS A 103 -16.23 10.54 9.07
C LYS A 103 -15.69 9.90 7.78
N HIS A 104 -16.53 9.16 7.07
CA HIS A 104 -16.13 8.44 5.86
C HIS A 104 -15.95 9.36 4.63
N LYS A 105 -16.71 10.45 4.50
CA LYS A 105 -16.71 11.37 3.34
C LYS A 105 -15.31 11.83 2.89
N PRO A 106 -14.41 12.35 3.75
CA PRO A 106 -13.08 12.79 3.32
C PRO A 106 -12.26 11.64 2.72
N PHE A 107 -12.27 10.46 3.37
CA PHE A 107 -11.59 9.28 2.86
C PHE A 107 -12.20 8.79 1.55
N CYS A 108 -13.54 8.78 1.45
CA CYS A 108 -14.24 8.39 0.24
C CYS A 108 -13.82 9.26 -0.96
N GLN A 109 -13.61 10.56 -0.76
CA GLN A 109 -13.16 11.48 -1.80
C GLN A 109 -11.70 11.20 -2.19
N MET A 110 -10.80 11.04 -1.21
CA MET A 110 -9.39 10.74 -1.49
C MET A 110 -9.22 9.49 -2.36
N VAL A 111 -9.96 8.42 -2.06
CA VAL A 111 -9.92 7.17 -2.83
C VAL A 111 -10.49 7.34 -4.24
N THR A 112 -11.59 8.09 -4.40
CA THR A 112 -12.19 8.30 -5.72
C THR A 112 -11.42 9.29 -6.59
N ASP A 113 -10.77 10.27 -5.99
CA ASP A 113 -10.11 11.36 -6.70
C ASP A 113 -8.66 10.99 -7.07
N GLY A 114 -7.98 10.17 -6.25
CA GLY A 114 -6.64 9.65 -6.52
C GLY A 114 -6.55 8.67 -7.70
N GLY A 115 -7.69 8.14 -8.17
CA GLY A 115 -7.78 7.29 -9.37
C GLY A 115 -7.92 8.06 -10.69
N ALA A 116 -8.03 9.39 -10.65
CA ALA A 116 -8.38 10.22 -11.81
C ALA A 116 -7.21 11.06 -12.39
N ALA A 117 -5.98 10.88 -11.91
CA ALA A 117 -4.81 11.64 -12.39
C ALA A 117 -4.14 11.06 -13.66
N ALA A 118 -4.69 10.00 -14.26
CA ALA A 118 -4.13 9.33 -15.44
C ALA A 118 -5.06 9.38 -16.66
N LYS A 119 -5.68 10.54 -16.96
CA LYS A 119 -6.24 10.83 -18.29
C LYS A 119 -6.14 12.33 -18.59
N LYS A 120 -5.02 12.75 -19.17
CA LYS A 120 -4.95 13.87 -20.11
C LYS A 120 -3.77 13.68 -21.04
#